data_AF-A0A9N8E3L7-F1
#
_entry.id   AF-A0A9N8E3L7-F1
#
_cell.length_a   1.000
_cell.length_b   1.000
_cell.length_c   1.000
_cell.angle_alpha   90.00
_cell.angle_beta   90.00
_cell.angle_gamma   90.00
#
_symmetry.space_group_name_H-M   'P 1'
#
loop_
_entity.id
_entity.type
_entity.pdbx_description
1 polymer ?
#
loop_
_entity_poly.entity_id
_entity_poly.type
_entity_poly.pdbx_seq_one_letter_code
_entity_poly.pdbx_strand_id
1 'polypeptide(L)'
;MPNMMSPISMAQSYGTGGGTNHAGPPDKYASSSAKPISNVPHIQAPPPRRAGITLALSCDDEQLSEYQMLVRKQLEIFEAQPEDVESNTQGRKKQVILGQVGIRCRHCSGLSLRQRGRGAVYYPARLQGVYQAAQNMASSHLCESCQCIPPHLKADLRNLRDRRDTASGGKQYWADGARAMGLVESDEGLRLRRPEGTNGQSPTTS
;
A
#
# COMPACT_ATOMS: atom_id res chain seq x y z
N MET A 1 34.89 -23.25 59.00
CA MET A 1 34.92 -24.72 59.07
C MET A 1 35.33 -25.24 57.70
N PRO A 2 36.60 -25.64 57.55
CA PRO A 2 37.25 -26.02 56.29
C PRO A 2 37.28 -27.55 56.09
N ASN A 3 37.43 -28.03 54.85
CA ASN A 3 38.16 -29.26 54.51
C ASN A 3 38.31 -29.32 52.98
N MET A 4 39.49 -29.12 52.38
CA MET A 4 40.71 -29.94 52.35
C MET A 4 40.65 -31.08 51.30
N MET A 5 41.69 -31.08 50.44
CA MET A 5 42.38 -32.21 49.79
C MET A 5 41.90 -32.73 48.41
N SER A 6 42.79 -32.51 47.43
CA SER A 6 43.03 -33.30 46.19
C SER A 6 43.61 -34.70 46.53
N PRO A 7 43.85 -35.69 45.62
CA PRO A 7 44.69 -35.56 44.40
C PRO A 7 44.40 -36.48 43.17
N ILE A 8 45.04 -36.09 42.05
CA ILE A 8 45.77 -36.87 41.02
C ILE A 8 45.31 -38.31 40.67
N SER A 9 45.05 -38.54 39.37
CA SER A 9 45.53 -39.74 38.67
C SER A 9 45.75 -39.45 37.17
N MET A 10 46.99 -39.67 36.72
CA MET A 10 47.39 -39.80 35.32
C MET A 10 47.09 -41.21 34.84
N ALA A 11 46.56 -41.34 33.62
CA ALA A 11 46.82 -42.51 32.78
C ALA A 11 46.85 -42.08 31.31
N GLN A 12 48.00 -42.32 30.67
CA GLN A 12 48.21 -42.25 29.24
C GLN A 12 47.57 -43.47 28.56
N SER A 13 47.05 -43.31 27.35
CA SER A 13 46.87 -44.41 26.40
C SER A 13 46.96 -43.88 24.97
N TYR A 14 47.76 -44.58 24.19
CA TYR A 14 48.12 -44.35 22.80
C TYR A 14 47.13 -45.08 21.88
N GLY A 15 46.83 -44.54 20.69
CA GLY A 15 46.08 -45.23 19.63
C GLY A 15 45.58 -44.24 18.56
N THR A 16 46.29 -44.08 17.44
CA THR A 16 46.09 -44.76 16.14
C THR A 16 44.87 -44.30 15.36
N GLY A 17 45.11 -43.88 14.12
CA GLY A 17 44.18 -43.21 13.22
C GLY A 17 43.02 -44.05 12.68
N GLY A 18 42.21 -43.39 11.84
CA GLY A 18 41.14 -44.05 11.09
C GLY A 18 40.08 -43.04 10.68
N GLY A 19 40.14 -42.60 9.43
CA GLY A 19 39.14 -41.71 8.85
C GLY A 19 37.76 -42.36 8.81
N THR A 20 36.73 -41.55 9.01
CA THR A 20 35.35 -41.90 8.71
C THR A 20 34.71 -40.75 7.93
N ASN A 21 34.27 -41.08 6.72
CA ASN A 21 33.47 -40.22 5.87
C ASN A 21 32.11 -39.99 6.56
N HIS A 22 31.82 -38.76 6.95
CA HIS A 22 30.46 -38.36 7.32
C HIS A 22 29.62 -38.20 6.05
N ALA A 23 28.87 -39.25 5.72
CA ALA A 23 27.72 -39.15 4.84
C ALA A 23 26.66 -38.29 5.56
N GLY A 24 26.48 -37.05 5.10
CA GLY A 24 25.38 -36.19 5.51
C GLY A 24 24.02 -36.76 5.03
N PRO A 25 22.92 -36.46 5.74
CA PRO A 25 21.59 -36.94 5.38
C PRO A 25 21.11 -36.33 4.05
N PRO A 26 20.30 -37.06 3.27
CA PRO A 26 19.85 -36.60 1.96
C PRO A 26 18.93 -35.39 2.05
N ASP A 27 19.14 -34.46 1.12
CA ASP A 27 18.32 -33.30 0.81
C ASP A 27 16.82 -33.63 0.78
N LYS A 28 16.10 -33.15 1.80
CA LYS A 28 14.64 -33.06 1.78
C LYS A 28 14.19 -31.66 1.40
N TYR A 29 14.69 -31.15 0.26
CA TYR A 29 14.01 -30.07 -0.44
C TYR A 29 12.93 -30.70 -1.32
N ALA A 30 11.81 -31.03 -0.67
CA ALA A 30 10.57 -31.29 -1.37
C ALA A 30 10.21 -30.04 -2.16
N SER A 31 10.29 -30.15 -3.47
CA SER A 31 9.79 -29.16 -4.42
C SER A 31 8.32 -28.90 -4.09
N SER A 32 8.05 -27.77 -3.44
CA SER A 32 6.69 -27.38 -3.08
C SER A 32 6.01 -26.93 -4.37
N SER A 33 5.24 -27.83 -4.96
CA SER A 33 4.37 -27.55 -6.10
C SER A 33 3.58 -26.29 -5.83
N ALA A 34 3.91 -25.22 -6.55
CA ALA A 34 3.12 -23.99 -6.55
C ALA A 34 1.67 -24.37 -6.88
N LYS A 35 0.76 -24.12 -5.93
CA LYS A 35 -0.67 -24.34 -6.16
C LYS A 35 -1.09 -23.49 -7.38
N PRO A 36 -1.90 -24.04 -8.30
CA PRO A 36 -2.38 -23.27 -9.43
C PRO A 36 -3.12 -22.04 -8.90
N ILE A 37 -2.80 -20.88 -9.49
CA ILE A 37 -3.48 -19.62 -9.24
C ILE A 37 -4.97 -19.89 -9.48
N SER A 38 -5.74 -19.97 -8.39
CA SER A 38 -7.19 -20.06 -8.45
C SER A 38 -7.70 -18.99 -9.41
N ASN A 39 -8.52 -19.39 -10.38
CA ASN A 39 -9.20 -18.52 -11.34
C ASN A 39 -10.14 -17.57 -10.55
N VAL A 40 -9.59 -16.52 -9.95
CA VAL A 40 -10.39 -15.47 -9.32
C VAL A 40 -11.00 -14.67 -10.47
N PRO A 41 -12.33 -14.64 -10.62
CA PRO A 41 -12.95 -13.93 -11.72
C PRO A 41 -12.57 -12.45 -11.67
N HIS A 42 -12.03 -11.96 -12.78
CA HIS A 42 -11.81 -10.54 -12.98
C HIS A 42 -13.16 -9.85 -13.19
N ILE A 43 -13.44 -8.80 -12.43
CA ILE A 43 -14.71 -8.08 -12.48
C ILE A 43 -14.49 -6.73 -13.13
N GLN A 44 -15.13 -6.48 -14.26
CA GLN A 44 -15.17 -5.15 -14.84
C GLN A 44 -16.17 -4.28 -14.08
N ALA A 45 -15.69 -3.25 -13.40
CA ALA A 45 -16.56 -2.26 -12.77
C ALA A 45 -17.28 -1.42 -13.85
N PRO A 46 -18.51 -0.96 -13.59
CA PRO A 46 -19.15 0.02 -14.46
C PRO A 46 -18.36 1.34 -14.44
N PRO A 47 -18.63 2.29 -15.36
CA PRO A 47 -18.05 3.62 -15.30
C PRO A 47 -18.37 4.33 -13.97
N PRO A 48 -17.43 5.06 -13.37
CA PRO A 48 -17.70 5.80 -12.14
C PRO A 48 -18.66 6.96 -12.39
N ARG A 49 -19.54 7.24 -11.42
CA ARG A 49 -20.44 8.40 -11.48
C ARG A 49 -19.68 9.74 -11.53
N ARG A 50 -18.48 9.78 -10.94
CA ARG A 50 -17.53 10.89 -11.02
C ARG A 50 -16.12 10.35 -11.17
N ALA A 51 -15.43 10.74 -12.23
CA ALA A 51 -14.03 10.39 -12.44
C ALA A 51 -13.15 11.02 -11.33
N GLY A 52 -12.11 10.30 -10.91
CA GLY A 52 -11.07 10.87 -10.07
C GLY A 52 -9.94 11.47 -10.90
N ILE A 53 -8.97 12.07 -10.21
CA ILE A 53 -7.71 12.53 -10.82
C ILE A 53 -6.64 11.49 -10.48
N THR A 54 -5.97 10.94 -11.49
CA THR A 54 -4.93 9.92 -11.26
C THR A 54 -3.79 10.50 -10.42
N LEU A 55 -3.24 9.74 -9.47
CA LEU A 55 -2.13 10.21 -8.64
C LEU A 55 -0.80 10.31 -9.42
N ALA A 56 -0.70 9.69 -10.60
CA ALA A 56 0.50 9.70 -11.42
C ALA A 56 0.83 11.11 -11.92
N LEU A 57 2.12 11.46 -11.85
CA LEU A 57 2.68 12.68 -12.39
C LEU A 57 3.64 12.36 -13.54
N SER A 58 3.87 13.32 -14.42
CA SER A 58 4.77 13.16 -15.56
C SER A 58 6.24 13.06 -15.16
N CYS A 59 6.62 13.54 -13.97
CA CYS A 59 7.97 13.49 -13.40
C CYS A 59 8.14 12.42 -12.32
N ASP A 60 7.23 11.42 -12.26
CA ASP A 60 7.32 10.33 -11.28
C ASP A 60 8.60 9.49 -11.51
N ASP A 61 9.07 9.35 -12.75
CA ASP A 61 10.24 8.57 -13.17
C ASP A 61 11.57 9.12 -12.64
N GLU A 62 11.62 10.40 -12.28
CA GLU A 62 12.82 11.03 -11.72
C GLU A 62 13.03 10.69 -10.24
N GLN A 63 11.98 10.29 -9.51
CA GLN A 63 11.99 10.19 -8.05
C GLN A 63 11.47 8.86 -7.49
N LEU A 64 10.70 8.09 -8.27
CA LEU A 64 10.00 6.90 -7.81
C LEU A 64 10.50 5.63 -8.50
N SER A 65 10.43 4.51 -7.78
CA SER A 65 10.69 3.20 -8.37
C SER A 65 9.56 2.82 -9.31
N GLU A 66 9.83 1.88 -10.22
CA GLU A 66 8.80 1.31 -11.10
C GLU A 66 7.57 0.83 -10.33
N TYR A 67 7.77 0.21 -9.16
CA TYR A 67 6.67 -0.19 -8.28
C TYR A 67 5.82 1.01 -7.85
N GLN A 68 6.45 2.07 -7.33
CA GLN A 68 5.74 3.25 -6.85
C GLN A 68 5.03 4.00 -7.99
N MET A 69 5.66 4.13 -9.16
CA MET A 69 5.04 4.68 -10.36
C MET A 69 3.80 3.88 -10.77
N LEU A 70 3.93 2.55 -10.82
CA LEU A 70 2.81 1.68 -11.20
C LEU A 70 1.66 1.80 -10.20
N VAL A 71 1.95 1.86 -8.89
CA VAL A 71 0.96 2.12 -7.86
C VAL A 71 0.25 3.46 -8.12
N ARG A 72 0.97 4.56 -8.34
CA ARG A 72 0.34 5.88 -8.60
C ARG A 72 -0.57 5.87 -9.82
N LYS A 73 -0.22 5.13 -10.87
CA LYS A 73 -1.06 4.94 -12.07
C LYS A 73 -2.36 4.19 -11.80
N GLN A 74 -2.43 3.37 -10.73
CA GLN A 74 -3.61 2.60 -10.35
C GLN A 74 -4.51 3.31 -9.32
N LEU A 75 -4.09 4.47 -8.83
CA LEU A 75 -4.78 5.22 -7.79
C LEU A 75 -5.27 6.56 -8.32
N GLU A 76 -6.41 7.01 -7.79
CA GLU A 76 -6.93 8.34 -8.05
C GLU A 76 -7.40 9.03 -6.78
N ILE A 77 -7.29 10.36 -6.75
CA ILE A 77 -7.93 11.22 -5.76
C ILE A 77 -9.38 11.51 -6.17
N PHE A 78 -10.25 11.65 -5.19
CA PHE A 78 -11.65 12.00 -5.39
C PHE A 78 -12.22 12.70 -4.15
N GLU A 79 -13.28 13.48 -4.33
CA GLU A 79 -14.01 14.10 -3.22
C GLU A 79 -15.14 13.19 -2.74
N ALA A 80 -15.22 12.98 -1.43
CA ALA A 80 -16.31 12.26 -0.77
C ALA A 80 -17.67 12.81 -1.18
N GLN A 81 -18.57 11.92 -1.56
CA GLN A 81 -19.97 12.20 -1.90
C GLN A 81 -20.88 11.82 -0.73
N PRO A 82 -22.18 12.15 -0.77
CA PRO A 82 -23.11 11.80 0.31
C PRO A 82 -23.08 10.31 0.67
N GLU A 83 -23.00 9.43 -0.34
CA GLU A 83 -22.85 7.97 -0.15
C GLU A 83 -21.62 7.61 0.72
N ASP A 84 -20.51 8.33 0.54
CA ASP A 84 -19.27 8.07 1.28
C ASP A 84 -19.41 8.44 2.77
N VAL A 85 -20.18 9.49 3.06
CA VAL A 85 -20.47 9.94 4.43
C VAL A 85 -21.42 8.98 5.13
N GLU A 86 -22.48 8.55 4.44
CA GLU A 86 -23.51 7.64 4.95
C GLU A 86 -23.01 6.22 5.18
N SER A 87 -22.10 5.75 4.32
CA SER A 87 -21.58 4.38 4.38
C SER A 87 -20.77 4.04 5.63
N ASN A 88 -20.51 5.04 6.49
CA ASN A 88 -19.79 4.99 7.77
C ASN A 88 -18.93 3.72 7.91
N THR A 89 -17.83 3.69 7.16
CA THR A 89 -16.94 2.52 7.07
C THR A 89 -16.63 1.98 8.47
N GLN A 90 -17.15 0.79 8.80
CA GLN A 90 -16.96 0.13 10.09
C GLN A 90 -15.48 0.16 10.51
N GLY A 91 -15.21 0.64 11.72
CA GLY A 91 -13.88 0.64 12.33
C GLY A 91 -13.01 1.88 12.07
N ARG A 92 -13.55 2.93 11.45
CA ARG A 92 -12.81 4.18 11.26
C ARG A 92 -12.90 5.10 12.48
N LYS A 93 -11.75 5.52 13.02
CA LYS A 93 -11.69 6.43 14.18
C LYS A 93 -12.24 7.83 13.89
N LYS A 94 -12.25 8.26 12.63
CA LYS A 94 -12.75 9.57 12.19
C LYS A 94 -13.76 9.38 11.07
N GLN A 95 -14.88 10.10 11.17
CA GLN A 95 -15.93 10.11 10.16
C GLN A 95 -15.43 10.75 8.85
N VAL A 96 -15.95 10.29 7.71
CA VAL A 96 -15.77 10.94 6.41
C VAL A 96 -16.70 12.13 6.33
N ILE A 97 -16.21 13.29 5.90
CA ILE A 97 -17.01 14.50 5.73
C ILE A 97 -17.25 14.76 4.24
N LEU A 98 -18.42 15.30 3.88
CA LEU A 98 -18.76 15.62 2.50
C LEU A 98 -17.69 16.53 1.88
N GLY A 99 -17.19 16.15 0.69
CA GLY A 99 -16.11 16.84 -0.02
C GLY A 99 -14.70 16.61 0.54
N GLN A 100 -14.54 15.74 1.54
CA GLN A 100 -13.20 15.34 1.99
C GLN A 100 -12.51 14.56 0.88
N VAL A 101 -11.27 14.89 0.57
CA VAL A 101 -10.50 14.20 -0.46
C VAL A 101 -9.97 12.87 0.08
N GLY A 102 -10.29 11.81 -0.64
CA GLY A 102 -9.75 10.47 -0.44
C GLY A 102 -8.90 10.02 -1.62
N ILE A 103 -8.23 8.90 -1.44
CA ILE A 103 -7.62 8.10 -2.51
C ILE A 103 -8.41 6.81 -2.67
N ARG A 104 -8.58 6.35 -3.92
CA ARG A 104 -9.25 5.09 -4.23
C ARG A 104 -8.56 4.32 -5.35
N CYS A 105 -8.84 3.02 -5.40
CA CYS A 105 -8.50 2.16 -6.53
C CYS A 105 -9.31 2.60 -7.74
N ARG A 106 -8.64 3.03 -8.82
CA ARG A 106 -9.32 3.51 -10.04
C ARG A 106 -10.18 2.43 -10.70
N HIS A 107 -9.80 1.16 -10.53
CA HIS A 107 -10.50 0.00 -11.11
C HIS A 107 -11.80 -0.34 -10.38
N CYS A 108 -11.90 0.01 -9.09
CA CYS A 108 -13.10 -0.20 -8.28
C CYS A 108 -14.01 1.04 -8.24
N SER A 109 -13.64 2.12 -8.95
CA SER A 109 -14.26 3.45 -8.82
C SER A 109 -15.76 3.47 -9.16
N GLY A 110 -16.22 2.61 -10.08
CA GLY A 110 -17.64 2.49 -10.41
C GLY A 110 -18.44 1.52 -9.55
N LEU A 111 -17.79 0.72 -8.70
CA LEU A 111 -18.51 -0.09 -7.72
C LEU A 111 -19.03 0.78 -6.59
N SER A 112 -20.21 0.45 -6.07
CA SER A 112 -20.72 1.02 -4.82
C SER A 112 -19.81 0.64 -3.64
N LEU A 113 -19.80 1.45 -2.58
CA LEU A 113 -18.93 1.20 -1.42
C LEU A 113 -19.09 -0.18 -0.80
N ARG A 114 -20.31 -0.76 -0.80
CA ARG A 114 -20.57 -2.10 -0.28
C ARG A 114 -19.98 -3.22 -1.15
N GLN A 115 -19.80 -2.98 -2.44
CA GLN A 115 -19.23 -3.93 -3.39
C GLN A 115 -17.70 -3.80 -3.50
N ARG A 116 -17.13 -2.68 -3.03
CA ARG A 116 -15.68 -2.49 -3.04
C ARG A 116 -15.02 -3.42 -2.02
N GLY A 117 -13.96 -4.08 -2.46
CA GLY A 117 -13.12 -4.87 -1.55
C GLY A 117 -12.50 -4.00 -0.44
N ARG A 118 -12.20 -4.62 0.70
CA ARG A 118 -11.51 -3.96 1.81
C ARG A 118 -10.22 -3.30 1.31
N GLY A 119 -9.96 -2.07 1.78
CA GLY A 119 -8.76 -1.31 1.40
C GLY A 119 -8.84 -0.65 0.03
N ALA A 120 -9.97 -0.69 -0.69
CA ALA A 120 -10.11 -0.01 -1.98
C ALA A 120 -10.18 1.53 -1.88
N VAL A 121 -10.38 2.08 -0.68
CA VAL A 121 -10.54 3.53 -0.42
C VAL A 121 -9.88 3.90 0.91
N TYR A 122 -9.19 5.04 0.95
CA TYR A 122 -8.68 5.66 2.17
C TYR A 122 -8.89 7.17 2.13
N TYR A 123 -9.14 7.82 3.27
CA TYR A 123 -9.10 9.29 3.37
C TYR A 123 -7.97 9.74 4.32
N PRO A 124 -6.74 9.91 3.83
CA PRO A 124 -5.66 10.44 4.67
C PRO A 124 -6.05 11.82 5.22
N ALA A 125 -5.72 12.10 6.47
CA ALA A 125 -6.04 13.37 7.12
C ALA A 125 -5.06 14.49 6.75
N ARG A 126 -3.86 14.13 6.28
CA ARG A 126 -2.72 15.00 6.03
C ARG A 126 -2.01 14.55 4.75
N LEU A 127 -1.31 15.47 4.08
CA LEU A 127 -0.64 15.22 2.79
C LEU A 127 0.43 14.12 2.92
N GLN A 128 1.22 14.16 4.00
CA GLN A 128 2.22 13.13 4.32
C GLN A 128 1.60 11.73 4.50
N GLY A 129 0.30 11.66 4.82
CA GLY A 129 -0.45 10.41 4.97
C GLY A 129 -0.81 9.74 3.64
N VAL A 130 -0.76 10.47 2.52
CA VAL A 130 -1.07 9.94 1.18
C VAL A 130 -0.15 8.77 0.82
N TYR A 131 1.15 8.91 1.12
CA TYR A 131 2.13 7.84 0.91
C TYR A 131 1.71 6.54 1.62
N GLN A 132 1.46 6.59 2.93
CA GLN A 132 1.13 5.38 3.69
C GLN A 132 -0.20 4.77 3.25
N ALA A 133 -1.19 5.61 2.95
CA ALA A 133 -2.48 5.15 2.44
C ALA A 133 -2.34 4.42 1.10
N ALA A 134 -1.52 4.97 0.18
CA ALA A 134 -1.23 4.35 -1.11
C ALA A 134 -0.48 3.02 -0.95
N GLN A 135 0.54 2.96 -0.09
CA GLN A 135 1.28 1.73 0.19
C GLN A 135 0.38 0.65 0.80
N ASN A 136 -0.52 1.02 1.72
CA ASN A 136 -1.49 0.09 2.31
C ASN A 136 -2.49 -0.43 1.27
N MET A 137 -2.99 0.44 0.38
CA MET A 137 -3.87 0.02 -0.71
C MET A 137 -3.15 -0.91 -1.69
N ALA A 138 -1.91 -0.58 -2.06
CA ALA A 138 -1.12 -1.39 -2.97
C ALA A 138 -0.90 -2.80 -2.41
N SER A 139 -0.46 -2.90 -1.15
CA SER A 139 -0.13 -4.18 -0.52
C SER A 139 -1.34 -5.04 -0.20
N SER A 140 -2.43 -4.47 0.34
CA SER A 140 -3.58 -5.24 0.81
C SER A 140 -4.70 -5.40 -0.22
N HIS A 141 -4.86 -4.42 -1.10
CA HIS A 141 -5.92 -4.40 -2.09
C HIS A 141 -5.40 -4.73 -3.49
N LEU A 142 -4.56 -3.89 -4.08
CA LEU A 142 -4.14 -4.05 -5.49
C LEU A 142 -3.42 -5.38 -5.72
N CYS A 143 -2.45 -5.72 -4.85
CA CYS A 143 -1.67 -6.94 -4.97
C CYS A 143 -2.47 -8.19 -4.59
N GLU A 144 -3.45 -8.11 -3.70
CA GLU A 144 -4.07 -9.32 -3.12
C GLU A 144 -5.53 -9.43 -3.54
N SER A 145 -6.40 -8.64 -2.90
CA SER A 145 -7.84 -8.85 -2.89
C SER A 145 -8.62 -8.17 -4.01
N CYS A 146 -8.02 -7.26 -4.78
CA CYS A 146 -8.73 -6.50 -5.81
C CYS A 146 -9.17 -7.40 -6.97
N GLN A 147 -10.47 -7.51 -7.20
CA GLN A 147 -11.02 -8.30 -8.33
C GLN A 147 -11.15 -7.48 -9.61
N CYS A 148 -11.09 -6.14 -9.52
CA CYS A 148 -11.27 -5.25 -10.66
C CYS A 148 -9.98 -4.81 -11.35
N ILE A 149 -8.83 -4.93 -10.69
CA ILE A 149 -7.55 -4.63 -11.34
C ILE A 149 -7.28 -5.67 -12.44
N PRO A 150 -6.84 -5.26 -13.64
CA PRO A 150 -6.42 -6.19 -14.69
C PRO A 150 -5.38 -7.20 -14.19
N PRO A 151 -5.52 -8.50 -14.51
CA PRO A 151 -4.64 -9.54 -13.98
C PRO A 151 -3.15 -9.31 -14.25
N HIS A 152 -2.80 -8.80 -15.43
CA HIS A 152 -1.41 -8.48 -15.79
C HIS A 152 -0.83 -7.37 -14.90
N LEU A 153 -1.56 -6.28 -14.67
CA LEU A 153 -1.12 -5.20 -13.78
C LEU A 153 -0.96 -5.68 -12.33
N LYS A 154 -1.82 -6.59 -11.86
CA LYS A 154 -1.66 -7.20 -10.53
C LYS A 154 -0.38 -8.04 -10.46
N ALA A 155 -0.09 -8.81 -11.49
CA ALA A 155 1.14 -9.60 -11.58
C ALA A 155 2.37 -8.68 -11.58
N ASP A 156 2.36 -7.61 -12.37
CA ASP A 156 3.45 -6.63 -12.43
C ASP A 156 3.67 -5.94 -11.08
N LEU A 157 2.60 -5.53 -10.40
CA LEU A 157 2.68 -4.96 -9.05
C LEU A 157 3.34 -5.93 -8.05
N ARG A 158 3.00 -7.22 -8.09
CA ARG A 158 3.61 -8.23 -7.22
C ARG A 158 5.09 -8.42 -7.55
N ASN A 159 5.42 -8.56 -8.83
CA ASN A 159 6.79 -8.75 -9.28
C ASN A 159 7.68 -7.56 -8.88
N LEU A 160 7.23 -6.32 -9.14
CA LEU A 160 7.96 -5.11 -8.81
C LEU A 160 8.09 -4.88 -7.30
N ARG A 161 7.04 -5.23 -6.53
CA ARG A 161 7.09 -5.19 -5.06
C ARG A 161 8.23 -6.05 -4.53
N ASP A 162 8.42 -7.24 -5.09
CA ASP A 162 9.35 -8.24 -4.57
C ASP A 162 10.82 -7.94 -4.95
N ARG A 163 11.05 -7.16 -6.03
CA ARG A 163 12.39 -6.67 -6.41
C ARG A 163 13.00 -5.69 -5.41
N ARG A 164 12.15 -5.01 -4.61
CA ARG A 164 12.58 -4.02 -3.59
C ARG A 164 13.48 -2.91 -4.15
N ASP A 165 13.24 -2.50 -5.39
CA ASP A 165 14.01 -1.43 -6.03
C ASP A 165 13.96 -0.16 -5.16
N THR A 166 15.14 0.41 -4.91
CA THR A 166 15.29 1.57 -4.05
C THR A 166 15.01 2.84 -4.83
N ALA A 167 13.86 3.45 -4.55
CA ALA A 167 13.59 4.83 -4.92
C ALA A 167 13.92 5.78 -3.78
N SER A 168 14.24 7.03 -4.10
CA SER A 168 14.43 8.11 -3.14
C SER A 168 13.11 8.77 -2.70
N GLY A 169 12.07 8.72 -3.55
CA GLY A 169 10.79 9.40 -3.34
C GLY A 169 9.95 8.80 -2.21
N GLY A 170 10.18 9.31 -1.00
CA GLY A 170 9.42 8.98 0.21
C GLY A 170 8.17 9.83 0.41
N LYS A 171 7.74 9.96 1.67
CA LYS A 171 6.52 10.69 2.06
C LYS A 171 6.48 12.13 1.54
N GLN A 172 7.64 12.80 1.52
CA GLN A 172 7.75 14.19 1.09
C GLN A 172 7.36 14.37 -0.38
N TYR A 173 7.95 13.58 -1.30
CA TYR A 173 7.60 13.64 -2.72
C TYR A 173 6.10 13.40 -2.96
N TRP A 174 5.52 12.44 -2.25
CA TRP A 174 4.09 12.16 -2.35
C TRP A 174 3.21 13.31 -1.84
N ALA A 175 3.63 13.96 -0.75
CA ALA A 175 2.94 15.12 -0.21
C ALA A 175 3.03 16.34 -1.16
N ASP A 176 4.20 16.58 -1.76
CA ASP A 176 4.42 17.68 -2.70
C ASP A 176 3.65 17.46 -4.00
N GLY A 177 3.67 16.23 -4.54
CA GLY A 177 2.84 15.86 -5.67
C GLY A 177 1.35 16.04 -5.41
N ALA A 178 0.87 15.61 -4.23
CA ALA A 178 -0.52 15.84 -3.81
C ALA A 178 -0.86 17.34 -3.73
N ARG A 179 0.05 18.16 -3.19
CA ARG A 179 -0.12 19.61 -3.13
C ARG A 179 -0.15 20.25 -4.52
N ALA A 180 0.70 19.80 -5.44
CA ALA A 180 0.72 20.24 -6.83
C ALA A 180 -0.58 19.88 -7.57
N MET A 181 -1.22 18.77 -7.21
CA MET A 181 -2.57 18.39 -7.66
C MET A 181 -3.71 19.22 -7.02
N GLY A 182 -3.37 20.21 -6.20
CA GLY A 182 -4.34 21.12 -5.58
C GLY A 182 -4.88 20.66 -4.22
N LEU A 183 -4.30 19.61 -3.61
CA LEU A 183 -4.72 19.20 -2.26
C LEU A 183 -4.21 20.19 -1.21
N VAL A 184 -5.08 20.53 -0.29
CA VAL A 184 -4.78 21.34 0.89
C VAL A 184 -5.21 20.62 2.15
N GLU A 185 -4.51 20.86 3.25
CA GLU A 185 -4.90 20.35 4.57
C GLU A 185 -5.93 21.27 5.21
N SER A 186 -6.90 20.68 5.90
CA SER A 186 -7.88 21.36 6.76
C SER A 186 -8.06 20.56 8.05
N ASP A 187 -8.76 21.12 9.02
CA ASP A 187 -9.07 20.42 10.28
C ASP A 187 -9.91 19.15 10.07
N GLU A 188 -10.70 19.14 8.99
CA GLU A 188 -11.58 18.04 8.58
C GLU A 188 -10.90 17.01 7.66
N GLY A 189 -9.61 17.20 7.37
CA GLY A 189 -8.83 16.36 6.46
C GLY A 189 -8.43 17.07 5.17
N LEU A 190 -8.16 16.31 4.12
CA LEU A 190 -7.73 16.88 2.84
C LEU A 190 -8.91 17.45 2.05
N ARG A 191 -8.68 18.55 1.35
CA ARG A 191 -9.64 19.24 0.46
C ARG A 191 -8.99 19.55 -0.87
N LEU A 192 -9.78 19.68 -1.94
CA LEU A 192 -9.32 20.32 -3.18
C LEU A 192 -9.39 21.83 -3.01
N ARG A 193 -8.32 22.53 -3.40
CA ARG A 193 -8.31 23.98 -3.50
C ARG A 193 -9.39 24.39 -4.50
N ARG A 194 -10.37 25.16 -4.06
CA ARG A 194 -11.26 25.85 -5.00
C ARG A 194 -10.51 27.04 -5.59
N PRO A 195 -10.60 27.29 -6.90
CA PRO A 195 -10.15 28.58 -7.43
C PRO A 195 -10.91 29.67 -6.68
N GLU A 196 -10.20 30.63 -6.11
CA GLU A 196 -10.85 31.74 -5.43
C GLU A 196 -11.71 32.47 -6.46
N GLY A 197 -13.02 32.47 -6.24
CA GLY A 197 -13.94 33.24 -7.05
C GLY A 197 -13.64 34.72 -6.82
N THR A 198 -13.33 35.43 -7.91
CA THR A 198 -13.45 36.88 -8.04
C THR A 198 -14.58 37.40 -7.16
N ASN A 199 -14.23 38.32 -6.25
CA ASN A 199 -15.13 39.09 -5.38
C ASN A 199 -16.53 39.27 -6.00
N GLY A 200 -17.46 38.41 -5.60
CA GLY A 200 -18.87 38.76 -5.63
C GLY A 200 -19.07 39.82 -4.57
N GLN A 201 -18.85 41.09 -4.93
CA GLN A 201 -19.38 42.20 -4.16
C GLN A 201 -20.86 41.94 -3.97
N SER A 202 -21.24 41.65 -2.73
CA SER A 202 -22.61 41.76 -2.28
C SER A 202 -23.12 43.15 -2.68
N PRO A 203 -24.22 43.28 -3.45
CA PRO A 203 -24.89 44.56 -3.52
C PRO A 203 -25.44 44.83 -2.11
N THR A 204 -24.75 45.70 -1.39
CA THR A 204 -25.28 46.36 -0.20
C THR A 204 -26.39 47.29 -0.67
N THR A 205 -27.62 46.90 -0.35
CA THR A 205 -28.78 47.73 -0.01
C THR A 205 -28.78 49.21 -0.43
N SER A 206 -29.83 49.61 -1.14
CA SER A 206 -30.75 50.69 -0.70
C SER A 206 -32.09 50.54 -1.41
#